data_AF-A0AA42QP95-F1
#
_entry.id   AF-A0AA42QP95-F1
#
_cell.length_a   1.000
_cell.length_b   1.000
_cell.length_c   1.000
_cell.angle_alpha   90.00
_cell.angle_beta   90.00
_cell.angle_gamma   90.00
#
_symmetry.space_group_name_H-M   'P 1'
#
loop_
_entity.id
_entity.type
_entity.pdbx_description
1 polymer ?
#
loop_
_entity_poly.entity_id
_entity_poly.type
_entity_poly.pdbx_seq_one_letter_code
_entity_poly.pdbx_strand_id
1 'polypeptide(L)'
;MSSKPDYQPGEFQWSFLHPKYWGVWIGIVFLMILAILPWAIQHRLATLLGNLGFKYLKSRRKTTVRNLEVCFPEWSAQEVLENARLVFVDQMLGVFETLNAWYNPKWFTGRVSIEGLEHIQKAQAEGKGALLLGTHSTLLDAGGYLCAQYFEPDVVYRPQNNPLLDMLIYRCRATIYAHQIDHDDMRGLVRNLKNGHAIWYSPDQDFGLKQGVMAPFFGVPAATVTAHRRLLKMTKAAAIPLYFYRDGDIKNPQYKVLIEPAVENLPSEDEVDDATRVNQIIENQLRIAPTQYMWFHRRFKTRPAGYDKIYS
;
A
#
# COMPACT_ATOMS: atom_id res chain seq x y z
N MET A 1 -7.02 -20.97 -5.47
CA MET A 1 -8.07 -20.88 -4.44
C MET A 1 -7.40 -21.10 -3.11
N SER A 2 -7.27 -20.04 -2.30
CA SER A 2 -6.83 -20.21 -0.91
C SER A 2 -7.96 -20.95 -0.20
N SER A 3 -7.66 -22.05 0.49
CA SER A 3 -8.64 -22.67 1.38
C SER A 3 -9.10 -21.61 2.39
N LYS A 4 -10.41 -21.41 2.53
CA LYS A 4 -10.92 -20.54 3.58
C LYS A 4 -10.39 -21.05 4.93
N PRO A 5 -9.86 -20.17 5.79
CA PRO A 5 -9.40 -20.59 7.09
C PRO A 5 -10.55 -21.22 7.89
N ASP A 6 -10.28 -22.28 8.65
CA ASP A 6 -11.21 -22.89 9.61
C ASP A 6 -11.40 -22.03 10.88
N TYR A 7 -11.22 -20.71 10.76
CA TYR A 7 -11.35 -19.76 11.87
C TYR A 7 -11.97 -18.45 11.39
N GLN A 8 -12.67 -17.78 12.31
CA GLN A 8 -13.17 -16.42 12.09
C GLN A 8 -12.02 -15.42 12.29
N PRO A 9 -11.72 -14.57 11.28
CA PRO A 9 -10.70 -13.53 11.41
C PRO A 9 -10.92 -12.64 12.64
N GLY A 10 -9.85 -12.35 13.38
CA GLY A 10 -9.89 -11.51 14.57
C GLY A 10 -10.34 -12.19 15.87
N GLU A 11 -10.89 -13.40 15.84
CA GLU A 11 -11.29 -14.13 17.04
C GLU A 11 -10.12 -14.86 17.70
N PHE A 12 -10.04 -14.77 19.02
CA PHE A 12 -9.04 -15.50 19.80
C PHE A 12 -9.40 -16.98 19.90
N GLN A 13 -8.44 -17.85 19.61
CA GLN A 13 -8.55 -19.27 19.85
C GLN A 13 -7.64 -19.70 21.00
N TRP A 14 -8.16 -20.56 21.89
CA TRP A 14 -7.35 -21.19 22.94
C TRP A 14 -6.14 -21.97 22.38
N SER A 15 -6.25 -22.45 21.13
CA SER A 15 -5.15 -23.09 20.41
C SER A 15 -3.94 -22.16 20.22
N PHE A 16 -4.12 -20.84 20.30
CA PHE A 16 -3.05 -19.84 20.21
C PHE A 16 -2.13 -19.81 21.44
N LEU A 17 -2.47 -20.52 22.52
CA LEU A 17 -1.61 -20.68 23.68
C LEU A 17 -0.65 -21.88 23.55
N HIS A 18 -0.81 -22.74 22.54
CA HIS A 18 0.09 -23.87 22.34
C HIS A 18 1.53 -23.42 22.05
N PRO A 19 2.55 -24.24 22.43
CA PRO A 19 3.97 -23.90 22.27
C PRO A 19 4.38 -23.44 20.87
N LYS A 20 3.71 -23.96 19.82
CA LYS A 20 3.95 -23.56 18.42
C LYS A 20 3.75 -22.06 18.15
N TYR A 21 3.00 -21.35 19.00
CA TYR A 21 2.71 -19.92 18.87
C TYR A 21 3.50 -19.04 19.84
N TRP A 22 4.27 -19.61 20.77
CA TRP A 22 5.00 -18.81 21.77
C TRP A 22 6.00 -17.85 21.12
N GLY A 23 6.71 -18.29 20.07
CA GLY A 23 7.60 -17.41 19.32
C GLY A 23 6.90 -16.21 18.69
N VAL A 24 5.65 -16.40 18.24
CA VAL A 24 4.83 -15.32 17.69
C VAL A 24 4.44 -14.35 18.81
N TRP A 25 3.97 -14.84 19.97
CA TRP A 25 3.68 -14.01 21.15
C TRP A 25 4.87 -13.17 21.62
N ILE A 26 6.05 -13.79 21.73
CA ILE A 26 7.29 -13.10 22.09
C ILE A 26 7.58 -12.01 21.05
N GLY A 27 7.43 -12.31 19.76
CA GLY A 27 7.60 -11.35 18.68
C GLY A 27 6.64 -10.15 18.79
N ILE A 28 5.37 -10.39 19.12
CA ILE A 28 4.36 -9.33 19.28
C ILE A 28 4.69 -8.42 20.46
N VAL A 29 5.01 -8.99 21.62
CA VAL A 29 5.41 -8.21 22.80
C VAL A 29 6.63 -7.36 22.48
N PHE A 30 7.61 -7.94 21.77
CA PHE A 30 8.77 -7.20 21.29
C PHE A 30 8.40 -6.04 20.35
N LEU A 31 7.51 -6.27 19.38
CA LEU A 31 7.01 -5.22 18.46
C LEU A 31 6.25 -4.11 19.21
N MET A 32 5.45 -4.45 20.23
CA MET A 32 4.77 -3.46 21.07
C MET A 32 5.76 -2.60 21.86
N ILE A 33 6.85 -3.20 22.37
CA ILE A 33 7.93 -2.44 23.02
C ILE A 33 8.58 -1.49 22.02
N LEU A 34 8.83 -1.92 20.77
CA LEU A 34 9.38 -1.05 19.74
C LEU A 34 8.46 0.16 19.44
N ALA A 35 7.14 -0.02 19.48
CA ALA A 35 6.16 1.03 19.21
C ALA A 35 6.15 2.16 20.25
N ILE A 36 6.54 1.88 21.50
CA ILE A 36 6.56 2.88 22.58
C ILE A 36 7.91 3.58 22.74
N LEU A 37 8.94 3.15 22.00
CA LEU A 37 10.24 3.81 22.03
C LEU A 37 10.14 5.26 21.49
N PRO A 38 10.95 6.20 22.02
CA PRO A 38 11.06 7.52 21.41
C PRO A 38 11.43 7.43 19.92
N TRP A 39 10.83 8.31 19.10
CA TRP A 39 11.03 8.31 17.64
C TRP A 39 12.50 8.36 17.23
N ALA A 40 13.35 9.09 17.96
CA ALA A 40 14.79 9.13 17.69
C ALA A 40 15.45 7.74 17.75
N ILE A 41 14.97 6.85 18.63
CA ILE A 41 15.46 5.46 18.72
C ILE A 41 14.86 4.63 17.58
N GLN A 42 13.55 4.74 17.34
CA GLN A 42 12.88 4.04 16.23
C GLN A 42 13.56 4.36 14.89
N HIS A 43 13.81 5.64 14.61
CA HIS A 43 14.49 6.09 13.40
C HIS A 43 15.92 5.55 13.28
N ARG A 44 16.71 5.54 14.36
CA ARG A 44 18.06 4.96 14.35
C ARG A 44 18.02 3.45 14.08
N LEU A 45 17.09 2.73 14.71
CA LEU A 45 16.89 1.31 14.48
C LEU A 45 16.45 1.05 13.03
N ALA A 46 15.51 1.84 12.50
CA ALA A 46 15.05 1.74 11.12
C ALA A 46 16.20 1.96 10.13
N THR A 47 17.02 2.98 10.35
CA THR A 47 18.21 3.26 9.53
C THR A 47 19.21 2.12 9.59
N LEU A 48 19.50 1.59 10.78
CA LEU A 48 20.40 0.45 10.96
C LEU A 48 19.87 -0.79 10.23
N LEU A 49 18.62 -1.18 10.50
CA LEU A 49 18.00 -2.37 9.92
C LEU A 49 17.82 -2.23 8.40
N GLY A 50 17.47 -1.05 7.91
CA GLY A 50 17.36 -0.76 6.48
C GLY A 50 18.70 -0.92 5.77
N ASN A 51 19.78 -0.36 6.33
CA ASN A 51 21.12 -0.51 5.79
C ASN A 51 21.62 -1.97 5.82
N LEU A 52 21.33 -2.71 6.90
CA LEU A 52 21.63 -4.14 6.97
C LEU A 52 20.83 -4.92 5.92
N GLY A 53 19.54 -4.60 5.75
CA GLY A 53 18.67 -5.15 4.71
C GLY A 53 19.25 -4.92 3.32
N PHE A 54 19.65 -3.70 3.00
CA PHE A 54 20.29 -3.36 1.72
C PHE A 54 21.59 -4.14 1.50
N LYS A 55 22.40 -4.33 2.55
CA LYS A 55 23.66 -5.08 2.47
C LYS A 55 23.44 -6.58 2.21
N TYR A 56 22.49 -7.20 2.92
CA TYR A 56 22.35 -8.66 2.96
C TYR A 56 21.24 -9.22 2.05
N LEU A 57 20.15 -8.49 1.80
CA LEU A 57 19.03 -8.94 0.96
C LEU A 57 19.29 -8.68 -0.54
N LYS A 58 20.34 -9.31 -1.06
CA LYS A 58 20.86 -9.09 -2.42
C LYS A 58 19.80 -9.17 -3.52
N SER A 59 18.88 -10.13 -3.44
CA SER A 59 17.80 -10.29 -4.44
C SER A 59 16.83 -9.11 -4.46
N ARG A 60 16.42 -8.64 -3.27
CA ARG A 60 15.56 -7.45 -3.12
C ARG A 60 16.30 -6.21 -3.60
N ARG A 61 17.57 -6.04 -3.21
CA ARG A 61 18.40 -4.92 -3.66
C ARG A 61 18.50 -4.87 -5.18
N LYS A 62 18.81 -5.99 -5.83
CA LYS A 62 18.89 -6.07 -7.30
C LYS A 62 17.57 -5.64 -7.96
N THR A 63 16.44 -6.08 -7.42
CA THR A 63 15.11 -5.72 -7.94
C THR A 63 14.85 -4.22 -7.78
N THR A 64 15.11 -3.66 -6.58
CA THR A 64 14.95 -2.23 -6.29
C THR A 64 15.81 -1.36 -7.21
N VAL A 65 17.11 -1.65 -7.29
CA VAL A 65 18.04 -0.92 -8.18
C VAL A 65 17.53 -0.96 -9.60
N ARG A 66 17.18 -2.15 -10.12
CA ARG A 66 16.74 -2.29 -11.50
C ARG A 66 15.43 -1.55 -11.79
N ASN A 67 14.49 -1.52 -10.85
CA ASN A 67 13.28 -0.73 -11.01
C ASN A 67 13.60 0.77 -11.08
N LEU A 68 14.46 1.28 -10.19
CA LEU A 68 14.83 2.68 -10.17
C LEU A 68 15.60 3.10 -11.41
N GLU A 69 16.53 2.28 -11.93
CA GLU A 69 17.24 2.53 -13.20
C GLU A 69 16.28 2.72 -14.38
N VAL A 70 15.21 1.94 -14.41
CA VAL A 70 14.25 1.91 -15.51
C VAL A 70 13.21 3.02 -15.37
N CYS A 71 12.79 3.33 -14.15
CA CYS A 71 11.78 4.36 -13.89
C CYS A 71 12.36 5.78 -13.83
N PHE A 72 13.64 5.93 -13.44
CA PHE A 72 14.32 7.21 -13.32
C PHE A 72 15.60 7.22 -14.17
N PRO A 73 15.49 7.13 -15.51
CA PRO A 73 16.66 7.12 -16.40
C PRO A 73 17.50 8.40 -16.33
N GLU A 74 16.94 9.48 -15.78
CA GLU A 74 17.63 10.73 -15.51
C GLU A 74 18.63 10.65 -14.34
N TRP A 75 18.52 9.65 -13.47
CA TRP A 75 19.42 9.48 -12.33
C TRP A 75 20.73 8.82 -12.76
N SER A 76 21.83 9.34 -12.22
CA SER A 76 23.12 8.68 -12.28
C SER A 76 23.11 7.35 -11.52
N ALA A 77 24.03 6.45 -11.85
CA ALA A 77 24.18 5.17 -11.15
C ALA A 77 24.39 5.33 -9.62
N GLN A 78 25.01 6.43 -9.20
CA GLN A 78 25.20 6.75 -7.78
C GLN A 78 23.88 7.17 -7.12
N GLU A 79 23.09 8.02 -7.77
CA GLU A 79 21.77 8.45 -7.28
C GLU A 79 20.81 7.27 -7.19
N VAL A 80 20.80 6.39 -8.20
CA VAL A 80 20.02 5.13 -8.17
C VAL A 80 20.40 4.29 -6.95
N LEU A 81 21.70 4.08 -6.70
CA LEU A 81 22.16 3.24 -5.61
C LEU A 81 21.81 3.84 -4.23
N GLU A 82 21.95 5.15 -4.09
CA GLU A 82 21.62 5.86 -2.85
C GLU A 82 20.11 5.86 -2.59
N ASN A 83 19.28 6.17 -3.59
CA ASN A 83 17.83 6.06 -3.46
C ASN A 83 17.40 4.61 -3.20
N ALA A 84 18.03 3.63 -3.86
CA ALA A 84 17.77 2.23 -3.57
C ALA A 84 18.08 1.87 -2.12
N ARG A 85 19.15 2.45 -1.51
CA ARG A 85 19.45 2.28 -0.08
C ARG A 85 18.37 2.92 0.79
N LEU A 86 17.95 4.14 0.45
CA LEU A 86 16.90 4.86 1.16
C LEU A 86 15.55 4.13 1.12
N VAL A 87 15.19 3.45 0.02
CA VAL A 87 13.99 2.59 -0.04
C VAL A 87 13.97 1.54 1.08
N PHE A 88 15.12 0.93 1.41
CA PHE A 88 15.17 -0.02 2.53
C PHE A 88 15.03 0.65 3.90
N VAL A 89 15.57 1.86 4.05
CA VAL A 89 15.41 2.65 5.27
C VAL A 89 13.96 3.08 5.45
N ASP A 90 13.34 3.61 4.39
CA ASP A 90 11.93 4.01 4.39
C ASP A 90 10.98 2.84 4.60
N GLN A 91 11.31 1.66 4.06
CA GLN A 91 10.54 0.46 4.37
C GLN A 91 10.58 0.13 5.86
N MET A 92 11.74 0.24 6.50
CA MET A 92 11.86 -0.01 7.94
C MET A 92 11.18 1.07 8.77
N LEU A 93 11.25 2.34 8.34
CA LEU A 93 10.48 3.42 8.96
C LEU A 93 8.98 3.14 8.88
N GLY A 94 8.50 2.69 7.72
CA GLY A 94 7.12 2.23 7.51
C GLY A 94 6.64 1.17 8.49
N VAL A 95 7.54 0.25 8.89
CA VAL A 95 7.24 -0.74 9.94
C VAL A 95 7.02 -0.06 11.28
N PHE A 96 7.91 0.86 11.70
CA PHE A 96 7.72 1.59 12.97
C PHE A 96 6.50 2.52 12.93
N GLU A 97 6.21 3.14 11.79
CA GLU A 97 5.03 3.97 11.58
C GLU A 97 3.74 3.14 11.72
N THR A 98 3.72 1.93 11.15
CA THR A 98 2.62 0.98 11.32
C THR A 98 2.45 0.56 12.78
N LEU A 99 3.54 0.26 13.48
CA LEU A 99 3.51 -0.06 14.91
C LEU A 99 2.99 1.12 15.74
N ASN A 100 3.38 2.35 15.41
CA ASN A 100 2.87 3.54 16.06
C ASN A 100 1.37 3.71 15.78
N ALA A 101 0.90 3.44 14.57
CA ALA A 101 -0.53 3.53 14.24
C ALA A 101 -1.36 2.53 15.07
N TRP A 102 -0.83 1.33 15.30
CA TRP A 102 -1.54 0.27 16.03
C TRP A 102 -1.47 0.40 17.56
N TYR A 103 -0.33 0.84 18.10
CA TYR A 103 -0.08 0.79 19.55
C TYR A 103 0.20 2.14 20.21
N ASN A 104 0.54 3.17 19.44
CA ASN A 104 0.87 4.50 19.95
C ASN A 104 0.31 5.63 19.03
N PRO A 105 -0.99 5.63 18.71
CA PRO A 105 -1.58 6.50 17.68
C PRO A 105 -1.36 8.00 17.92
N LYS A 106 -1.23 8.41 19.20
CA LYS A 106 -0.88 9.79 19.60
C LYS A 106 0.41 10.32 18.97
N TRP A 107 1.28 9.44 18.45
CA TRP A 107 2.45 9.84 17.67
C TRP A 107 2.06 10.74 16.48
N PHE A 108 0.92 10.51 15.84
CA PHE A 108 0.51 11.26 14.65
C PHE A 108 -0.17 12.61 14.97
N THR A 109 -0.52 12.87 16.23
CA THR A 109 -1.18 14.12 16.62
C THR A 109 -0.35 15.34 16.24
N GLY A 110 -0.94 16.25 15.47
CA GLY A 110 -0.28 17.46 14.97
C GLY A 110 0.79 17.23 13.90
N ARG A 111 0.85 16.02 13.31
CA ARG A 111 1.82 15.66 12.24
C ARG A 111 1.16 15.29 10.92
N VAL A 112 -0.17 15.33 10.84
CA VAL A 112 -0.91 14.89 9.65
C VAL A 112 -1.62 16.08 9.03
N SER A 113 -1.55 16.19 7.71
CA SER A 113 -2.39 17.09 6.94
C SER A 113 -2.97 16.37 5.73
N ILE A 114 -4.17 16.81 5.34
CA ILE A 114 -4.94 16.26 4.24
C ILE A 114 -5.22 17.35 3.21
N GLU A 115 -5.17 16.99 1.94
CA GLU A 115 -5.49 17.84 0.81
C GLU A 115 -6.47 17.08 -0.10
N GLY A 116 -7.51 17.75 -0.60
CA GLY A 116 -8.48 17.17 -1.56
C GLY A 116 -9.60 16.32 -0.95
N LEU A 117 -9.85 16.40 0.36
CA LEU A 117 -10.95 15.67 1.02
C LEU A 117 -12.32 15.93 0.38
N GLU A 118 -12.51 17.12 -0.18
CA GLU A 118 -13.70 17.52 -0.91
C GLU A 118 -14.03 16.61 -2.10
N HIS A 119 -13.05 15.92 -2.69
CA HIS A 119 -13.29 15.00 -3.81
C HIS A 119 -14.07 13.75 -3.38
N ILE A 120 -13.76 13.20 -2.20
CA ILE A 120 -14.50 12.08 -1.61
C ILE A 120 -15.90 12.56 -1.22
N GLN A 121 -15.98 13.70 -0.52
CA GLN A 121 -17.25 14.26 -0.06
C GLN A 121 -18.19 14.57 -1.22
N LYS A 122 -17.68 15.12 -2.33
CA LYS A 122 -18.45 15.36 -3.55
C LYS A 122 -19.00 14.06 -4.14
N ALA A 123 -18.18 13.02 -4.27
CA ALA A 123 -18.65 11.73 -4.79
C ALA A 123 -19.77 11.15 -3.91
N GLN A 124 -19.61 11.22 -2.59
CA GLN A 124 -20.60 10.73 -1.63
C GLN A 124 -21.91 11.56 -1.66
N ALA A 125 -21.80 12.88 -1.79
CA ALA A 125 -22.96 13.77 -1.96
C ALA A 125 -23.75 13.48 -3.25
N GLU A 126 -23.08 13.02 -4.30
CA GLU A 126 -23.69 12.53 -5.55
C GLU A 126 -24.26 11.10 -5.44
N GLY A 127 -24.23 10.49 -4.24
CA GLY A 127 -24.71 9.14 -4.00
C GLY A 127 -23.79 8.05 -4.56
N LYS A 128 -22.51 8.36 -4.80
CA LYS A 128 -21.51 7.42 -5.32
C LYS A 128 -20.52 7.04 -4.22
N GLY A 129 -20.10 5.78 -4.20
CA GLY A 129 -18.90 5.39 -3.44
C GLY A 129 -17.63 5.93 -4.08
N ALA A 130 -16.53 5.84 -3.33
CA ALA A 130 -15.20 6.20 -3.79
C ALA A 130 -14.32 4.95 -3.87
N LEU A 131 -13.85 4.61 -5.08
CA LEU A 131 -12.79 3.63 -5.25
C LEU A 131 -11.46 4.38 -5.20
N LEU A 132 -10.78 4.31 -4.06
CA LEU A 132 -9.54 5.04 -3.80
C LEU A 132 -8.38 4.29 -4.46
N LEU A 133 -7.86 4.84 -5.56
CA LEU A 133 -6.73 4.29 -6.29
C LEU A 133 -5.43 4.66 -5.58
N GLY A 134 -4.89 3.73 -4.81
CA GLY A 134 -3.65 3.91 -4.07
C GLY A 134 -2.52 3.00 -4.53
N THR A 135 -1.38 3.12 -3.85
CA THR A 135 -0.15 2.37 -4.16
C THR A 135 0.31 1.55 -2.98
N HIS A 136 1.06 0.48 -3.23
CA HIS A 136 1.80 -0.20 -2.17
C HIS A 136 3.01 0.66 -1.75
N SER A 137 2.79 1.56 -0.78
CA SER A 137 3.82 2.42 -0.20
C SER A 137 4.38 1.85 1.10
N THR A 138 5.49 2.40 1.58
CA THR A 138 6.11 2.00 2.86
C THR A 138 5.19 2.28 4.05
N LEU A 139 4.27 3.23 3.90
CA LEU A 139 3.30 3.63 4.92
C LEU A 139 2.01 2.80 4.92
N LEU A 140 1.85 1.78 4.07
CA LEU A 140 0.53 1.16 3.77
C LEU A 140 -0.47 1.06 4.94
N ASP A 141 -0.11 0.40 6.05
CA ASP A 141 -1.02 0.25 7.20
C ASP A 141 -1.14 1.53 8.05
N ALA A 142 -0.06 2.30 8.20
CA ALA A 142 -0.12 3.62 8.83
C ALA A 142 -0.97 4.60 8.01
N GLY A 143 -0.92 4.54 6.68
CA GLY A 143 -1.68 5.37 5.76
C GLY A 143 -3.17 5.20 5.91
N GLY A 144 -3.63 3.97 6.16
CA GLY A 144 -5.03 3.71 6.55
C GLY A 144 -5.41 4.48 7.81
N TYR A 145 -4.56 4.47 8.84
CA TYR A 145 -4.77 5.26 10.06
C TYR A 145 -4.73 6.77 9.81
N LEU A 146 -3.86 7.25 8.92
CA LEU A 146 -3.82 8.66 8.51
C LEU A 146 -5.15 9.07 7.86
N CYS A 147 -5.69 8.22 6.97
CA CYS A 147 -6.96 8.46 6.29
C CYS A 147 -8.15 8.43 7.27
N ALA A 148 -8.16 7.47 8.19
CA ALA A 148 -9.22 7.26 9.18
C ALA A 148 -9.43 8.47 10.13
N GLN A 149 -8.48 9.40 10.19
CA GLN A 149 -8.64 10.65 10.94
C GLN A 149 -9.56 11.67 10.26
N TYR A 150 -9.88 11.49 8.97
CA TYR A 150 -10.61 12.48 8.16
C TYR A 150 -11.85 11.93 7.47
N PHE A 151 -11.89 10.64 7.17
CA PHE A 151 -13.05 9.95 6.61
C PHE A 151 -13.04 8.47 7.04
N GLU A 152 -14.08 7.71 6.71
CA GLU A 152 -14.17 6.29 7.05
C GLU A 152 -13.69 5.41 5.86
N PRO A 153 -12.44 4.91 5.87
CA PRO A 153 -11.95 4.01 4.84
C PRO A 153 -12.40 2.57 5.10
N ASP A 154 -12.71 1.87 4.02
CA ASP A 154 -12.78 0.41 3.94
C ASP A 154 -11.51 -0.13 3.26
N VAL A 155 -11.14 -1.37 3.60
CA VAL A 155 -9.98 -2.05 3.02
C VAL A 155 -10.32 -3.46 2.56
N VAL A 156 -9.69 -3.91 1.48
CA VAL A 156 -9.71 -5.32 1.09
C VAL A 156 -8.67 -6.09 1.90
N TYR A 157 -9.09 -7.17 2.52
CA TYR A 157 -8.31 -7.99 3.42
C TYR A 157 -8.12 -9.41 2.86
N ARG A 158 -6.88 -9.90 2.95
CA ARG A 158 -6.52 -11.29 2.66
C ARG A 158 -6.01 -11.92 3.95
N PRO A 159 -6.52 -13.09 4.35
CA PRO A 159 -6.02 -13.81 5.52
C PRO A 159 -4.51 -14.09 5.45
N GLN A 160 -3.84 -13.89 6.58
CA GLN A 160 -2.42 -14.21 6.74
C GLN A 160 -2.24 -15.72 6.94
N ASN A 161 -1.08 -16.23 6.49
CA ASN A 161 -0.79 -17.66 6.56
C ASN A 161 -0.69 -18.20 8.01
N ASN A 162 -0.31 -17.36 8.97
CA ASN A 162 -0.25 -17.72 10.38
C ASN A 162 -1.52 -17.20 11.09
N PRO A 163 -2.39 -18.08 11.63
CA PRO A 163 -3.67 -17.67 12.23
C PRO A 163 -3.55 -16.70 13.41
N LEU A 164 -2.51 -16.82 14.25
CA LEU A 164 -2.32 -15.90 15.36
C LEU A 164 -1.91 -14.51 14.85
N LEU A 165 -0.99 -14.44 13.89
CA LEU A 165 -0.60 -13.18 13.27
C LEU A 165 -1.79 -12.54 12.55
N ASP A 166 -2.59 -13.35 11.87
CA ASP A 166 -3.81 -12.93 11.21
C ASP A 166 -4.80 -12.27 12.17
N MET A 167 -5.13 -12.97 13.28
CA MET A 167 -6.02 -12.44 14.33
C MET A 167 -5.57 -11.06 14.80
N LEU A 168 -4.27 -10.86 15.01
CA LEU A 168 -3.73 -9.62 15.54
C LEU A 168 -3.78 -8.49 14.52
N ILE A 169 -3.34 -8.75 13.29
CA ILE A 169 -3.40 -7.75 12.21
C ILE A 169 -4.86 -7.35 11.98
N TYR A 170 -5.78 -8.32 11.94
CA TYR A 170 -7.20 -8.04 11.78
C TYR A 170 -7.74 -7.16 12.91
N ARG A 171 -7.38 -7.44 14.18
CA ARG A 171 -7.81 -6.63 15.33
C ARG A 171 -7.23 -5.21 15.30
N CYS A 172 -5.95 -5.05 14.95
CA CYS A 172 -5.34 -3.74 14.81
C CYS A 172 -5.94 -2.93 13.65
N ARG A 173 -6.29 -3.59 12.55
CA ARG A 173 -6.97 -2.95 11.41
C ARG A 173 -8.44 -2.64 11.70
N ALA A 174 -9.10 -3.41 12.56
CA ALA A 174 -10.49 -3.15 12.98
C ALA A 174 -10.65 -1.85 13.78
N THR A 175 -9.57 -1.30 14.34
CA THR A 175 -9.60 0.04 14.98
C THR A 175 -9.36 1.17 13.99
N ILE A 176 -9.06 0.86 12.72
CA ILE A 176 -8.71 1.83 11.66
C ILE A 176 -9.81 1.89 10.60
N TYR A 177 -10.23 0.73 10.10
CA TYR A 177 -11.14 0.62 8.96
C TYR A 177 -12.57 0.34 9.43
N ALA A 178 -13.54 0.96 8.77
CA ALA A 178 -14.95 0.67 9.01
C ALA A 178 -15.30 -0.76 8.60
N HIS A 179 -14.79 -1.22 7.44
CA HIS A 179 -14.90 -2.61 7.01
C HIS A 179 -13.57 -3.18 6.50
N GLN A 180 -13.29 -4.42 6.90
CA GLN A 180 -12.24 -5.27 6.34
C GLN A 180 -12.88 -6.34 5.46
N ILE A 181 -12.99 -6.06 4.16
CA ILE A 181 -13.74 -6.87 3.20
C ILE A 181 -12.84 -8.00 2.70
N ASP A 182 -13.24 -9.26 2.85
CA ASP A 182 -12.46 -10.38 2.34
C ASP A 182 -12.21 -10.24 0.82
N HIS A 183 -10.98 -10.52 0.38
CA HIS A 183 -10.59 -10.50 -1.02
C HIS A 183 -11.42 -11.42 -1.94
N ASP A 184 -12.04 -12.46 -1.40
CA ASP A 184 -12.95 -13.35 -2.10
C ASP A 184 -14.42 -12.85 -2.05
N ASP A 185 -14.75 -11.87 -1.20
CA ASP A 185 -16.08 -11.27 -1.08
C ASP A 185 -16.30 -10.07 -2.02
N MET A 186 -16.28 -10.37 -3.32
CA MET A 186 -16.59 -9.39 -4.36
C MET A 186 -18.00 -8.78 -4.23
N ARG A 187 -18.96 -9.50 -3.62
CA ARG A 187 -20.33 -9.00 -3.43
C ARG A 187 -20.37 -7.95 -2.34
N GLY A 188 -19.69 -8.19 -1.21
CA GLY A 188 -19.52 -7.24 -0.13
C GLY A 188 -18.85 -5.96 -0.61
N LEU A 189 -17.77 -6.09 -1.39
CA LEU A 189 -17.06 -4.94 -1.98
C LEU A 189 -17.99 -4.09 -2.85
N VAL A 190 -18.71 -4.72 -3.79
CA VAL A 190 -19.67 -4.02 -4.67
C VAL A 190 -20.80 -3.36 -3.86
N ARG A 191 -21.31 -4.03 -2.83
CA ARG A 191 -22.36 -3.49 -1.95
C ARG A 191 -21.87 -2.25 -1.21
N ASN A 192 -20.69 -2.30 -0.60
CA ASN A 192 -20.15 -1.16 0.16
C ASN A 192 -19.89 0.05 -0.76
N LEU A 193 -19.33 -0.16 -1.96
CA LEU A 193 -19.19 0.93 -2.94
C LEU A 193 -20.54 1.53 -3.35
N LYS A 194 -21.58 0.71 -3.55
CA LYS A 194 -22.93 1.22 -3.87
C LYS A 194 -23.58 1.98 -2.71
N ASN A 195 -23.16 1.69 -1.48
CA ASN A 195 -23.62 2.38 -0.28
C ASN A 195 -22.81 3.64 0.04
N GLY A 196 -21.95 4.12 -0.86
CA GLY A 196 -21.22 5.38 -0.67
C GLY A 196 -19.89 5.23 0.09
N HIS A 197 -19.43 4.02 0.40
CA HIS A 197 -18.18 3.83 1.13
C HIS A 197 -16.95 4.19 0.28
N ALA A 198 -15.87 4.58 0.96
CA ALA A 198 -14.58 4.85 0.36
C ALA A 198 -13.66 3.62 0.55
N ILE A 199 -13.37 2.90 -0.52
CA ILE A 199 -12.63 1.63 -0.47
C ILE A 199 -11.25 1.78 -1.10
N TRP A 200 -10.20 1.47 -0.35
CA TRP A 200 -8.83 1.45 -0.86
C TRP A 200 -8.58 0.27 -1.82
N TYR A 201 -8.01 0.58 -2.98
CA TYR A 201 -7.66 -0.39 -4.02
C TYR A 201 -6.31 -0.04 -4.66
N SER A 202 -5.49 -1.04 -4.91
CA SER A 202 -4.13 -0.87 -5.45
C SER A 202 -3.91 -1.58 -6.79
N PRO A 203 -3.83 -0.83 -7.91
CA PRO A 203 -3.60 -1.39 -9.26
C PRO A 203 -2.11 -1.52 -9.64
N ASP A 204 -1.19 -1.21 -8.73
CA ASP A 204 0.24 -0.95 -9.00
C ASP A 204 1.13 -2.20 -9.07
N GLN A 205 0.58 -3.39 -8.89
CA GLN A 205 1.34 -4.65 -8.91
C GLN A 205 1.17 -5.44 -10.21
N ASP A 206 2.22 -6.15 -10.61
CA ASP A 206 2.16 -7.10 -11.73
C ASP A 206 1.48 -8.43 -11.31
N PHE A 207 0.24 -8.66 -11.76
CA PHE A 207 -0.48 -9.95 -11.69
C PHE A 207 -0.52 -10.70 -13.04
N GLY A 208 0.26 -10.24 -14.02
CA GLY A 208 0.29 -10.76 -15.38
C GLY A 208 -0.93 -10.42 -16.23
N LEU A 209 -0.86 -10.79 -17.52
CA LEU A 209 -1.84 -10.39 -18.54
C LEU A 209 -3.18 -11.15 -18.48
N LYS A 210 -3.32 -12.09 -17.55
CA LYS A 210 -4.64 -12.70 -17.27
C LYS A 210 -5.55 -11.78 -16.46
N GLN A 211 -4.96 -10.80 -15.75
CA GLN A 211 -5.66 -9.91 -14.83
C GLN A 211 -5.45 -8.42 -15.18
N GLY A 212 -4.90 -8.15 -16.37
CA GLY A 212 -4.47 -6.82 -16.76
C GLY A 212 -3.98 -6.76 -18.20
N VAL A 213 -3.57 -5.57 -18.61
CA VAL A 213 -3.06 -5.27 -19.96
C VAL A 213 -1.64 -4.70 -19.88
N MET A 214 -0.94 -4.68 -21.01
CA MET A 214 0.33 -3.95 -21.09
C MET A 214 0.05 -2.46 -21.26
N ALA A 215 0.51 -1.66 -20.30
CA ALA A 215 0.46 -0.20 -20.35
C ALA A 215 1.83 0.38 -19.94
N PRO A 216 2.22 1.56 -20.45
CA PRO A 216 3.46 2.21 -20.05
C PRO A 216 3.40 2.59 -18.56
N PHE A 217 4.48 2.30 -17.84
CA PHE A 217 4.76 2.75 -16.47
C PHE A 217 6.18 3.30 -16.45
N PHE A 218 6.34 4.60 -16.22
CA PHE A 218 7.56 5.37 -16.47
C PHE A 218 8.08 5.18 -17.90
N GLY A 219 7.18 5.18 -18.88
CA GLY A 219 7.49 4.92 -20.28
C GLY A 219 7.86 3.47 -20.61
N VAL A 220 7.90 2.57 -19.62
CA VAL A 220 8.29 1.17 -19.81
C VAL A 220 7.05 0.28 -19.78
N PRO A 221 6.86 -0.61 -20.76
CA PRO A 221 5.70 -1.51 -20.76
C PRO A 221 5.66 -2.40 -19.52
N ALA A 222 4.58 -2.29 -18.75
CA ALA A 222 4.31 -3.07 -17.55
C ALA A 222 2.92 -3.70 -17.63
N ALA A 223 2.76 -4.92 -17.09
CA ALA A 223 1.44 -5.50 -16.92
C ALA A 223 0.72 -4.75 -15.79
N THR A 224 -0.37 -4.06 -16.12
CA THR A 224 -1.16 -3.23 -15.20
C THR A 224 -2.54 -3.83 -15.01
N VAL A 225 -2.97 -3.92 -13.75
CA VAL A 225 -4.20 -4.60 -13.33
C VAL A 225 -5.41 -3.76 -13.69
N THR A 226 -6.41 -4.39 -14.30
CA THR A 226 -7.60 -3.69 -14.81
C THR A 226 -8.89 -4.08 -14.09
N ALA A 227 -8.80 -4.89 -13.03
CA ALA A 227 -9.97 -5.34 -12.26
C ALA A 227 -10.78 -4.18 -11.65
N HIS A 228 -10.15 -3.03 -11.36
CA HIS A 228 -10.84 -1.81 -10.95
C HIS A 228 -11.88 -1.33 -11.97
N ARG A 229 -11.64 -1.51 -13.29
CA ARG A 229 -12.62 -1.16 -14.34
C ARG A 229 -13.94 -1.87 -14.12
N ARG A 230 -13.89 -3.18 -13.83
CA ARG A 230 -15.11 -3.98 -13.58
C ARG A 230 -15.87 -3.47 -12.36
N LEU A 231 -15.16 -3.16 -11.28
CA LEU A 231 -15.76 -2.59 -10.07
C LEU A 231 -16.49 -1.29 -10.38
N LEU A 232 -15.82 -0.35 -11.03
CA LEU A 232 -16.39 0.95 -11.40
C LEU A 232 -17.60 0.81 -12.34
N LYS A 233 -17.57 -0.11 -13.33
CA LYS A 233 -18.74 -0.38 -14.20
C LYS A 233 -19.95 -0.86 -13.40
N MET A 234 -19.74 -1.74 -12.42
CA MET A 234 -20.81 -2.36 -11.62
C MET A 234 -21.39 -1.44 -10.55
N THR A 235 -20.58 -0.55 -9.98
CA THR A 235 -20.95 0.27 -8.83
C THR A 235 -21.24 1.72 -9.20
N LYS A 236 -20.72 2.20 -10.34
CA LYS A 236 -20.72 3.62 -10.72
C LYS A 236 -20.03 4.52 -9.68
N ALA A 237 -19.14 3.94 -8.87
CA ALA A 237 -18.31 4.67 -7.93
C ALA A 237 -17.35 5.63 -8.66
N ALA A 238 -16.94 6.70 -7.99
CA ALA A 238 -15.89 7.59 -8.47
C ALA A 238 -14.52 6.93 -8.27
N ALA A 239 -13.66 6.96 -9.29
CA ALA A 239 -12.27 6.55 -9.16
C ALA A 239 -11.45 7.75 -8.69
N ILE A 240 -10.96 7.72 -7.45
CA ILE A 240 -10.31 8.86 -6.81
C ILE A 240 -8.87 8.46 -6.46
N PRO A 241 -7.83 9.10 -6.99
CA PRO A 241 -6.47 8.81 -6.58
C PRO A 241 -6.23 9.19 -5.13
N LEU A 242 -5.53 8.33 -4.41
CA LEU A 242 -5.13 8.55 -3.02
C LEU A 242 -3.65 8.22 -2.87
N TYR A 243 -2.89 9.21 -2.40
CA TYR A 243 -1.50 9.05 -2.04
C TYR A 243 -1.27 9.49 -0.60
N PHE A 244 -0.47 8.74 0.14
CA PHE A 244 -0.02 9.15 1.45
C PHE A 244 1.48 8.90 1.56
N TYR A 245 2.17 9.90 2.10
CA TYR A 245 3.63 9.91 2.18
C TYR A 245 4.10 10.68 3.40
N ARG A 246 5.32 10.35 3.83
CA ARG A 246 6.06 11.10 4.83
C ARG A 246 6.87 12.20 4.15
N ASP A 247 6.91 13.37 4.76
CA ASP A 247 7.59 14.56 4.27
C ASP A 247 8.35 15.29 5.40
N GLY A 248 9.23 16.20 5.03
CA GLY A 248 10.01 17.05 5.94
C GLY A 248 11.21 16.34 6.58
N ASP A 249 11.77 16.97 7.63
CA ASP A 249 12.91 16.40 8.37
C ASP A 249 12.48 15.11 9.05
N ILE A 250 13.18 14.01 8.75
CA ILE A 250 12.93 12.69 9.34
C ILE A 250 13.03 12.67 10.87
N LYS A 251 13.72 13.63 11.49
CA LYS A 251 13.73 13.79 12.96
C LYS A 251 12.39 14.27 13.52
N ASN A 252 11.62 14.99 12.71
CA ASN A 252 10.27 15.45 13.03
C ASN A 252 9.37 15.35 11.78
N PRO A 253 9.05 14.11 11.35
CA PRO A 253 8.38 13.89 10.09
C PRO A 253 6.96 14.45 10.12
N GLN A 254 6.53 14.97 8.98
CA GLN A 254 5.13 15.27 8.70
C GLN A 254 4.57 14.18 7.79
N TYR A 255 3.27 14.00 7.83
CA TYR A 255 2.56 13.03 7.01
C TYR A 255 1.49 13.76 6.20
N LYS A 256 1.45 13.42 4.92
CA LYS A 256 0.55 14.01 3.94
C LYS A 256 -0.41 12.95 3.44
N VAL A 257 -1.69 13.29 3.39
CA VAL A 257 -2.73 12.54 2.68
C VAL A 257 -3.18 13.42 1.52
N LEU A 258 -2.85 13.01 0.30
CA LEU A 258 -3.22 13.69 -0.92
C LEU A 258 -4.34 12.89 -1.60
N ILE A 259 -5.51 13.51 -1.70
CA ILE A 259 -6.63 13.00 -2.47
C ILE A 259 -6.71 13.86 -3.72
N GLU A 260 -6.64 13.25 -4.89
CA GLU A 260 -6.69 13.99 -6.15
C GLU A 260 -8.11 13.99 -6.73
N PRO A 261 -8.42 14.86 -7.70
CA PRO A 261 -9.71 14.85 -8.38
C PRO A 261 -10.05 13.47 -8.95
N ALA A 262 -11.35 13.13 -8.96
CA ALA A 262 -11.82 11.89 -9.55
C ALA A 262 -11.39 11.81 -11.02
N VAL A 263 -10.89 10.64 -11.42
CA VAL A 263 -10.46 10.40 -12.80
C VAL A 263 -11.69 10.38 -13.70
N GLU A 264 -11.78 11.38 -14.58
CA GLU A 264 -12.90 11.52 -15.49
C GLU A 264 -12.95 10.36 -16.49
N ASN A 265 -14.17 9.92 -16.79
CA ASN A 265 -14.42 8.87 -17.77
C ASN A 265 -13.60 7.58 -17.51
N LEU A 266 -13.46 7.19 -16.24
CA LEU A 266 -12.86 5.93 -15.81
C LEU A 266 -13.96 5.01 -15.25
N PRO A 267 -14.27 3.87 -15.89
CA PRO A 267 -13.54 3.27 -16.98
C PRO A 267 -14.03 3.73 -18.36
N SER A 268 -13.11 3.90 -19.31
CA SER A 268 -13.45 4.15 -20.71
C SER A 268 -13.72 2.85 -21.48
N GLU A 269 -14.00 2.97 -22.77
CA GLU A 269 -14.08 1.81 -23.67
C GLU A 269 -12.71 1.19 -23.97
N ASP A 270 -11.61 1.95 -23.81
CA ASP A 270 -10.25 1.47 -24.04
C ASP A 270 -9.58 1.04 -22.72
N GLU A 271 -9.24 -0.24 -22.63
CA GLU A 271 -8.59 -0.82 -21.43
C GLU A 271 -7.14 -0.42 -21.25
N VAL A 272 -6.41 -0.20 -22.35
CA VAL A 272 -5.02 0.23 -22.31
C VAL A 272 -4.93 1.69 -21.93
N ASP A 273 -5.83 2.53 -22.44
CA ASP A 273 -5.91 3.95 -22.05
C ASP A 273 -6.13 4.11 -20.55
N ASP A 274 -7.12 3.41 -19.98
CA ASP A 274 -7.37 3.44 -18.53
C ASP A 274 -6.16 3.01 -17.70
N ALA A 275 -5.53 1.90 -18.09
CA ALA A 275 -4.33 1.41 -17.42
C ALA A 275 -3.16 2.41 -17.52
N THR A 276 -3.04 3.11 -18.66
CA THR A 276 -2.05 4.17 -18.88
C THR A 276 -2.31 5.37 -17.98
N ARG A 277 -3.55 5.84 -17.90
CA ARG A 277 -3.95 6.96 -17.02
C ARG A 277 -3.70 6.63 -15.55
N VAL A 278 -4.04 5.43 -15.11
CA VAL A 278 -3.76 4.96 -13.74
C VAL A 278 -2.25 4.89 -13.47
N ASN A 279 -1.46 4.36 -14.40
CA ASN A 279 0.00 4.33 -14.26
C ASN A 279 0.58 5.76 -14.16
N GLN A 280 0.12 6.71 -14.99
CA GLN A 280 0.60 8.10 -14.96
C GLN A 280 0.28 8.81 -13.64
N ILE A 281 -0.90 8.57 -13.08
CA ILE A 281 -1.25 9.05 -11.74
C ILE A 281 -0.23 8.54 -10.71
N ILE A 282 0.04 7.22 -10.73
CA ILE A 282 1.02 6.61 -9.83
C ILE A 282 2.42 7.19 -10.08
N GLU A 283 2.85 7.36 -11.32
CA GLU A 283 4.14 7.96 -11.67
C GLU A 283 4.32 9.34 -11.04
N ASN A 284 3.30 10.20 -11.15
CA ASN A 284 3.31 11.53 -10.58
C ASN A 284 3.41 11.49 -9.05
N GLN A 285 2.64 10.62 -8.40
CA GLN A 285 2.70 10.41 -6.96
C GLN A 285 4.08 9.90 -6.52
N LEU A 286 4.65 8.93 -7.24
CA LEU A 286 5.95 8.37 -6.93
C LEU A 286 7.09 9.37 -7.14
N ARG A 287 6.93 10.40 -7.97
CA ARG A 287 7.92 11.48 -8.10
C ARG A 287 7.97 12.41 -6.89
N ILE A 288 6.91 12.45 -6.07
CA ILE A 288 6.87 13.26 -4.83
C ILE A 288 7.78 12.64 -3.76
N ALA A 289 7.64 11.34 -3.50
CA ALA A 289 8.42 10.61 -2.51
C ALA A 289 8.92 9.27 -3.07
N PRO A 290 9.93 9.27 -3.97
CA PRO A 290 10.30 8.10 -4.77
C PRO A 290 10.80 6.93 -3.94
N THR A 291 11.34 7.16 -2.75
CA THR A 291 11.87 6.09 -1.89
C THR A 291 10.79 5.39 -1.06
N GLN A 292 9.57 5.93 -1.00
CA GLN A 292 8.48 5.41 -0.18
C GLN A 292 7.54 4.45 -0.91
N TYR A 293 7.97 3.93 -2.06
CA TYR A 293 7.27 2.89 -2.81
C TYR A 293 7.90 1.51 -2.58
N MET A 294 7.10 0.44 -2.64
CA MET A 294 7.57 -0.94 -2.51
C MET A 294 8.33 -1.44 -3.75
N TRP A 295 9.45 -0.81 -4.09
CA TRP A 295 10.33 -1.17 -5.22
C TRP A 295 10.95 -2.58 -5.13
N PHE A 296 10.73 -3.32 -4.04
CA PHE A 296 11.09 -4.73 -3.91
C PHE A 296 10.24 -5.66 -4.77
N HIS A 297 9.10 -5.18 -5.25
CA HIS A 297 8.24 -5.93 -6.16
C HIS A 297 8.83 -5.91 -7.57
N ARG A 298 8.74 -7.05 -8.24
CA ARG A 298 9.14 -7.16 -9.64
C ARG A 298 8.02 -6.61 -10.53
N ARG A 299 7.89 -5.28 -10.57
CA ARG A 299 6.86 -4.51 -11.31
C ARG A 299 6.79 -4.85 -12.81
N PHE A 300 7.92 -5.26 -13.41
CA PHE A 300 8.06 -5.55 -14.83
C PHE A 300 8.33 -7.04 -15.12
N LYS A 301 7.84 -7.96 -14.27
CA LYS A 301 8.16 -9.41 -14.41
C LYS A 301 7.47 -10.02 -15.61
N THR A 302 6.26 -9.56 -15.94
CA THR A 302 5.50 -10.02 -17.08
C THR A 302 5.93 -9.23 -18.31
N ARG A 303 6.44 -9.95 -19.31
CA ARG A 303 6.95 -9.39 -20.56
C ARG A 303 6.44 -10.26 -21.72
N PRO A 304 5.69 -9.72 -22.70
CA PRO A 304 5.26 -10.50 -23.85
C PRO A 304 6.43 -10.80 -24.79
N ALA A 305 6.22 -11.70 -25.76
CA ALA A 305 7.24 -12.04 -26.75
C ALA A 305 7.71 -10.77 -27.48
N GLY A 306 9.03 -10.64 -27.68
CA GLY A 306 9.66 -9.47 -28.30
C GLY A 306 10.17 -8.41 -27.31
N TYR A 307 9.90 -8.54 -26.01
CA TYR A 307 10.46 -7.65 -25.00
C TYR A 307 11.58 -8.29 -24.19
N ASP A 308 12.66 -7.55 -23.98
CA ASP A 308 13.75 -7.99 -23.12
C ASP A 308 13.31 -8.17 -21.66
N LYS A 309 13.93 -9.14 -21.00
CA LYS A 309 13.79 -9.34 -19.56
C LYS A 309 14.46 -8.19 -18.82
N ILE A 310 13.74 -7.59 -17.88
CA ILE A 310 14.28 -6.50 -17.04
C ILE A 310 15.06 -7.07 -15.85
N TYR A 311 14.60 -8.17 -15.26
CA TYR A 311 15.27 -8.82 -14.13
C TYR A 311 16.07 -10.04 -14.59
N SER A 312 17.30 -10.16 -14.09
CA SER A 312 18.16 -11.34 -14.19
C SER A 312 17.86 -12.37 -13.10
#